data_AF-A0A7S1B553-F1
#
_entry.id   AF-A0A7S1B553-F1
#
_cell.length_a   1.000
_cell.length_b   1.000
_cell.length_c   1.000
_cell.angle_alpha   90.00
_cell.angle_beta   90.00
_cell.angle_gamma   90.00
#
_symmetry.space_group_name_H-M   'P 1'
#
loop_
_entity.id
_entity.type
_entity.pdbx_description
1 polymer ?
#
loop_
_entity_poly.entity_id
_entity_poly.type
_entity_poly.pdbx_seq_one_letter_code
_entity_poly.pdbx_strand_id
1 'polypeptide(L)'
;MHQFHHVMEPIFTRLGMKLRTANFGRGGLGTFQDTLAGTDTYGDPDILVWDSGMTEDGKSGAADAFSRQAILAGTRVPFLINHGWFSDTGADFAYIDILSMEGFPVTPQDEKKRKKIPAPAQYLKCETSEMNCKSPNIRFNSQCWIDTKDFTPPKNQLKVCGGRASWHPGWREHQFAGRRLSLLVLEGLEKAVELWQEKIASEGCPLDGKYWHVSKHYDQIRETTMKSVEDSACFKWLATYGLEIVCGTPMHGKTEFTPRANPDYTSLRSIVRPAANGYIPEFTTQVVYDKPIVFPDQEVPKGGVDVRAIAGSRRLDNSGIHTTLSKTYRKVFGTYNNHYKYNYSSAKLRALENVLTPGLGWEIYAHTSVGVCDGTTEHYSCKRSADNDCLGYDHHDSRGGIYGDGTSGWIIFDLKNVIVGRIVMKLETWHHEELVRKKGARKYKKRQRGLKVTGVDHWPDDVILDYAIDGHIKSLDKAKLKKEIYQPQRVVQLLNLLNKKPNKPKDIEVAVRLRCPTSKGACYVNINHMYWA
;
A
#
# COMPACT_ATOMS: atom_id res chain seq x y z
N MET A 1 10.66 -8.58 0.43
CA MET A 1 9.68 -8.92 -0.62
C MET A 1 10.26 -8.96 -2.04
N HIS A 2 11.05 -7.99 -2.51
CA HIS A 2 11.54 -8.04 -3.92
C HIS A 2 12.40 -9.29 -4.23
N GLN A 3 13.19 -9.78 -3.27
CA GLN A 3 13.93 -11.03 -3.46
C GLN A 3 13.01 -12.25 -3.65
N PHE A 4 11.85 -12.29 -2.98
CA PHE A 4 10.86 -13.33 -3.19
C PHE A 4 10.37 -13.31 -4.65
N HIS A 5 10.08 -12.13 -5.19
CA HIS A 5 9.71 -11.97 -6.60
C HIS A 5 10.78 -12.51 -7.54
N HIS A 6 12.04 -12.11 -7.35
CA HIS A 6 13.14 -12.54 -8.23
C HIS A 6 13.36 -14.05 -8.22
N VAL A 7 13.14 -14.72 -7.09
CA VAL A 7 13.26 -16.17 -6.96
C VAL A 7 12.05 -16.89 -7.56
N MET A 8 10.84 -16.41 -7.26
CA MET A 8 9.61 -17.14 -7.58
C MET A 8 9.05 -16.83 -8.97
N GLU A 9 9.27 -15.64 -9.53
CA GLU A 9 8.72 -15.26 -10.84
C GLU A 9 9.07 -16.27 -11.94
N PRO A 10 10.33 -16.74 -12.10
CA PRO A 10 10.67 -17.71 -13.15
C PRO A 10 9.95 -19.06 -12.97
N ILE A 11 9.69 -19.44 -11.72
CA ILE A 11 9.03 -20.69 -11.35
C ILE A 11 7.53 -20.60 -11.66
N PHE A 12 6.87 -19.51 -11.24
CA PHE A 12 5.47 -19.27 -11.59
C PHE A 12 5.28 -19.11 -13.10
N THR A 13 6.17 -18.38 -13.78
CA THR A 13 6.16 -18.27 -15.25
C THR A 13 6.28 -19.64 -15.91
N ARG A 14 7.10 -20.55 -15.36
CA ARG A 14 7.21 -21.93 -15.84
C ARG A 14 5.92 -22.73 -15.65
N LEU A 15 5.16 -22.43 -14.61
CA LEU A 15 3.82 -23.00 -14.35
C LEU A 15 2.70 -22.30 -15.13
N GLY A 16 3.02 -21.31 -15.98
CA GLY A 16 2.02 -20.53 -16.73
C GLY A 16 1.25 -19.52 -15.88
N MET A 17 1.79 -19.14 -14.73
CA MET A 17 1.19 -18.17 -13.81
C MET A 17 1.98 -16.86 -13.82
N LYS A 18 1.28 -15.71 -13.79
CA LYS A 18 1.93 -14.41 -13.58
C LYS A 18 2.07 -14.15 -12.08
N LEU A 19 3.29 -14.09 -11.57
CA LEU A 19 3.55 -13.63 -10.22
C LEU A 19 3.48 -12.10 -10.14
N ARG A 20 2.60 -11.56 -9.30
CA ARG A 20 2.63 -10.15 -8.90
C ARG A 20 3.01 -10.06 -7.43
N THR A 21 3.97 -9.19 -7.12
CA THR A 21 4.36 -8.89 -5.73
C THR A 21 4.34 -7.39 -5.54
N ALA A 22 3.80 -6.94 -4.41
CA ALA A 22 3.79 -5.54 -4.05
C ALA A 22 4.25 -5.34 -2.61
N ASN A 23 4.93 -4.24 -2.34
CA ASN A 23 5.30 -3.81 -0.99
C ASN A 23 4.45 -2.62 -0.58
N PHE A 24 3.49 -2.84 0.32
CA PHE A 24 2.65 -1.80 0.90
C PHE A 24 3.13 -1.24 2.25
N GLY A 25 4.36 -1.59 2.64
CA GLY A 25 4.98 -1.09 3.86
C GLY A 25 5.18 0.42 3.83
N ARG A 26 4.82 1.09 4.93
CA ARG A 26 4.99 2.53 5.11
C ARG A 26 5.68 2.84 6.43
N GLY A 27 6.79 3.55 6.35
CA GLY A 27 7.64 3.78 7.50
C GLY A 27 6.93 4.60 8.57
N GLY A 28 6.95 4.14 9.83
CA GLY A 28 6.46 4.90 10.99
C GLY A 28 4.95 5.11 11.05
N LEU A 29 4.19 4.32 10.29
CA LEU A 29 2.73 4.27 10.29
C LEU A 29 2.25 2.98 10.97
N GLY A 30 1.10 3.05 11.64
CA GLY A 30 0.38 1.88 12.13
C GLY A 30 -0.48 1.25 11.04
N THR A 31 -1.01 0.07 11.33
CA THR A 31 -1.80 -0.78 10.43
C THR A 31 -3.08 -0.11 9.94
N PHE A 32 -3.76 0.65 10.79
CA PHE A 32 -5.13 1.10 10.53
C PHE A 32 -5.25 2.17 9.43
N GLN A 33 -4.14 2.77 9.03
CA GLN A 33 -4.08 3.93 8.13
C GLN A 33 -4.87 3.75 6.83
N ASP A 34 -4.85 2.54 6.26
CA ASP A 34 -5.48 2.16 4.99
C ASP A 34 -6.33 0.90 5.12
N THR A 35 -6.43 0.34 6.32
CA THR A 35 -7.19 -0.88 6.61
C THR A 35 -8.62 -0.78 6.09
N LEU A 36 -9.27 0.37 6.28
CA LEU A 36 -10.64 0.62 5.85
C LEU A 36 -10.83 0.68 4.34
N ALA A 37 -9.79 0.76 3.53
CA ALA A 37 -9.92 0.66 2.08
C ALA A 37 -9.77 -0.78 1.59
N GLY A 38 -9.37 -1.72 2.45
CA GLY A 38 -9.21 -3.14 2.11
C GLY A 38 -8.52 -3.35 0.77
N THR A 39 -9.19 -4.09 -0.11
CA THR A 39 -8.68 -4.47 -1.42
C THR A 39 -8.59 -3.34 -2.43
N ASP A 40 -9.28 -2.20 -2.23
CA ASP A 40 -9.06 -1.02 -3.07
C ASP A 40 -7.61 -0.51 -2.90
N THR A 41 -7.04 -0.55 -1.70
CA THR A 41 -5.64 -0.11 -1.53
C THR A 41 -4.65 -1.24 -1.74
N TYR A 42 -4.87 -2.40 -1.12
CA TYR A 42 -3.91 -3.50 -1.11
C TYR A 42 -4.03 -4.45 -2.31
N GLY A 43 -5.07 -4.29 -3.14
CA GLY A 43 -5.41 -5.24 -4.20
C GLY A 43 -6.09 -6.48 -3.64
N ASP A 44 -6.17 -7.53 -4.45
CA ASP A 44 -6.80 -8.81 -4.09
C ASP A 44 -5.73 -9.92 -4.00
N PRO A 45 -4.91 -9.93 -2.93
CA PRO A 45 -3.73 -10.79 -2.84
C PRO A 45 -4.10 -12.25 -2.53
N ASP A 46 -3.31 -13.19 -3.05
CA ASP A 46 -3.38 -14.60 -2.66
C ASP A 46 -2.62 -14.88 -1.35
N ILE A 47 -1.57 -14.09 -1.07
CA ILE A 47 -0.76 -14.15 0.15
C ILE A 47 -0.58 -12.72 0.67
N LEU A 48 -0.90 -12.51 1.94
CA LEU A 48 -0.76 -11.22 2.61
C LEU A 48 0.19 -11.35 3.81
N VAL A 49 1.25 -10.53 3.80
CA VAL A 49 2.22 -10.48 4.89
C VAL A 49 1.99 -9.20 5.69
N TRP A 50 1.76 -9.34 6.98
CA TRP A 50 1.67 -8.20 7.90
C TRP A 50 2.97 -8.02 8.67
N ASP A 51 3.55 -6.82 8.54
CA ASP A 51 4.81 -6.43 9.17
C ASP A 51 4.68 -5.03 9.78
N SER A 52 3.76 -4.90 10.75
CA SER A 52 3.53 -3.64 11.47
C SER A 52 3.79 -3.75 12.97
N GLY A 53 4.31 -4.89 13.46
CA GLY A 53 4.46 -5.15 14.90
C GLY A 53 5.29 -4.11 15.66
N MET A 54 6.25 -3.44 15.00
CA MET A 54 7.06 -2.38 15.63
C MET A 54 6.35 -1.01 15.75
N THR A 55 5.24 -0.81 15.03
CA THR A 55 4.48 0.46 15.04
C THR A 55 3.14 0.33 15.76
N GLU A 56 2.70 -0.88 16.06
CA GLU A 56 1.55 -1.14 16.90
C GLU A 56 1.84 -0.93 18.39
N ASP A 57 0.81 -0.52 19.13
CA ASP A 57 0.86 -0.33 20.58
C ASP A 57 0.50 -1.61 21.38
N GLY A 58 0.22 -2.71 20.67
CA GLY A 58 -0.18 -3.99 21.25
C GLY A 58 -1.59 -4.03 21.84
N LYS A 59 -2.32 -2.91 21.84
CA LYS A 59 -3.65 -2.77 22.46
C LYS A 59 -4.74 -2.47 21.45
N SER A 60 -4.37 -2.13 20.22
CA SER A 60 -5.32 -1.85 19.14
C SER A 60 -5.88 -3.13 18.51
N GLY A 61 -7.16 -3.09 18.11
CA GLY A 61 -7.76 -4.09 17.22
C GLY A 61 -7.40 -3.89 15.74
N ALA A 62 -6.36 -3.09 15.42
CA ALA A 62 -6.05 -2.67 14.07
C ALA A 62 -5.58 -3.81 13.17
N ALA A 63 -4.78 -4.72 13.73
CA ALA A 63 -4.34 -5.90 13.01
C ALA A 63 -5.56 -6.77 12.63
N ASP A 64 -6.58 -6.84 13.51
CA ASP A 64 -7.77 -7.69 13.30
C ASP A 64 -8.68 -7.06 12.27
N ALA A 65 -8.86 -5.74 12.35
CA ALA A 65 -9.51 -4.97 11.31
C ALA A 65 -8.85 -5.17 9.94
N PHE A 66 -7.52 -5.18 9.87
CA PHE A 66 -6.76 -5.38 8.64
C PHE A 66 -6.99 -6.76 8.03
N SER A 67 -6.86 -7.83 8.83
CA SER A 67 -7.13 -9.20 8.39
C SER A 67 -8.58 -9.36 7.93
N ARG A 68 -9.55 -8.85 8.69
CA ARG A 68 -10.98 -8.91 8.34
C ARG A 68 -11.28 -8.19 7.04
N GLN A 69 -10.75 -6.99 6.85
CA GLN A 69 -10.93 -6.26 5.59
C GLN A 69 -10.29 -6.98 4.40
N ALA A 70 -9.13 -7.61 4.58
CA ALA A 70 -8.51 -8.42 3.54
C ALA A 70 -9.35 -9.66 3.16
N ILE A 71 -9.97 -10.33 4.14
CA ILE A 71 -10.84 -11.51 3.94
C ILE A 71 -12.17 -11.12 3.27
N LEU A 72 -12.77 -10.01 3.71
CA LEU A 72 -14.14 -9.64 3.34
C LEU A 72 -14.21 -8.84 2.03
N ALA A 73 -13.25 -7.95 1.76
CA ALA A 73 -13.34 -7.01 0.64
C ALA A 73 -12.83 -7.57 -0.71
N GLY A 74 -12.13 -8.71 -0.70
CA GLY A 74 -11.55 -9.33 -1.89
C GLY A 74 -12.45 -10.35 -2.58
N THR A 75 -12.13 -10.70 -3.82
CA THR A 75 -12.72 -11.90 -4.45
C THR A 75 -12.07 -13.16 -3.91
N ARG A 76 -10.83 -13.05 -3.39
CA ARG A 76 -10.07 -14.14 -2.78
C ARG A 76 -9.96 -13.95 -1.28
N VAL A 77 -9.56 -15.02 -0.60
CA VAL A 77 -9.17 -14.98 0.81
C VAL A 77 -7.66 -15.23 0.87
N PRO A 78 -6.85 -14.26 1.34
CA PRO A 78 -5.41 -14.42 1.36
C PRO A 78 -4.95 -15.41 2.43
N PHE A 79 -3.89 -16.15 2.13
CA PHE A 79 -3.08 -16.80 3.15
C PHE A 79 -2.32 -15.76 3.96
N LEU A 80 -2.52 -15.72 5.28
CA LEU A 80 -2.01 -14.67 6.15
C LEU A 80 -0.65 -15.05 6.78
N ILE A 81 0.38 -14.22 6.63
CA ILE A 81 1.71 -14.45 7.24
C ILE A 81 2.06 -13.39 8.30
N ASN A 82 2.60 -13.85 9.44
CA ASN A 82 3.04 -13.04 10.60
C ASN A 82 1.92 -12.32 11.34
N HIS A 83 0.75 -12.90 11.22
CA HIS A 83 -0.49 -12.42 11.76
C HIS A 83 -0.71 -12.96 13.18
N GLY A 84 0.07 -12.47 14.15
CA GLY A 84 0.24 -13.11 15.46
C GLY A 84 -0.92 -13.04 16.46
N TRP A 85 -1.99 -12.27 16.22
CA TRP A 85 -2.98 -11.91 17.25
C TRP A 85 -4.47 -12.07 16.84
N PHE A 86 -4.81 -13.01 15.96
CA PHE A 86 -6.21 -13.17 15.50
C PHE A 86 -6.96 -14.26 16.22
N SER A 87 -8.00 -13.87 16.95
CA SER A 87 -9.07 -14.76 17.38
C SER A 87 -10.08 -14.93 16.24
N ASP A 88 -10.25 -16.17 15.80
CA ASP A 88 -11.48 -16.73 15.22
C ASP A 88 -11.95 -16.20 13.86
N THR A 89 -11.05 -15.77 12.96
CA THR A 89 -11.45 -15.51 11.56
C THR A 89 -11.63 -16.79 10.74
N GLY A 90 -11.07 -17.91 11.19
CA GLY A 90 -11.01 -19.16 10.45
C GLY A 90 -10.04 -19.14 9.26
N ALA A 91 -9.34 -18.02 9.03
CA ALA A 91 -8.40 -17.90 7.92
C ALA A 91 -7.15 -18.76 8.13
N ASP A 92 -6.59 -19.26 7.02
CA ASP A 92 -5.30 -19.94 7.05
C ASP A 92 -4.18 -18.94 7.33
N PHE A 93 -3.29 -19.29 8.26
CA PHE A 93 -2.15 -18.45 8.59
C PHE A 93 -0.88 -19.26 8.82
N ALA A 94 0.26 -18.60 8.62
CA ALA A 94 1.55 -19.05 9.12
C ALA A 94 2.19 -17.96 9.98
N TYR A 95 2.81 -18.40 11.07
CA TYR A 95 3.77 -17.59 11.79
C TYR A 95 5.17 -17.96 11.32
N ILE A 96 5.89 -16.99 10.74
CA ILE A 96 7.23 -17.19 10.21
C ILE A 96 8.10 -16.07 10.73
N ASP A 97 9.05 -16.42 11.60
CA ASP A 97 10.13 -15.48 11.87
C ASP A 97 11.04 -15.37 10.63
N ILE A 98 10.67 -14.48 9.71
CA ILE A 98 11.39 -14.26 8.45
C ILE A 98 12.76 -13.60 8.67
N LEU A 99 13.05 -13.12 9.87
CA LEU A 99 14.31 -12.46 10.24
C LEU A 99 15.18 -13.26 11.21
N SER A 100 14.69 -14.36 11.79
CA SER A 100 15.51 -15.21 12.68
C SER A 100 16.78 -15.70 11.97
N MET A 101 17.94 -15.39 12.56
CA MET A 101 19.25 -15.83 12.07
C MET A 101 19.71 -17.14 12.74
N GLU A 102 18.78 -17.89 13.33
CA GLU A 102 19.08 -19.22 13.88
C GLU A 102 19.54 -20.17 12.76
N GLY A 103 20.57 -20.97 13.04
CA GLY A 103 21.19 -21.88 12.07
C GLY A 103 22.10 -21.20 11.03
N PHE A 104 22.21 -19.86 11.00
CA PHE A 104 23.11 -19.20 10.05
C PHE A 104 24.59 -19.33 10.43
N PRO A 105 25.47 -19.62 9.45
CA PRO A 105 26.90 -19.65 9.70
C PRO A 105 27.37 -18.26 10.15
N VAL A 106 28.23 -18.24 11.17
CA VAL A 106 28.89 -17.02 11.59
C VAL A 106 29.96 -16.68 10.56
N THR A 107 29.95 -15.46 10.06
CA THR A 107 30.96 -14.94 9.14
C THR A 107 32.26 -14.71 9.92
N PRO A 108 33.38 -15.34 9.53
CA PRO A 108 34.64 -15.18 10.23
C PRO A 108 35.40 -13.92 9.82
N GLN A 109 36.26 -13.44 10.72
CA GLN A 109 37.17 -12.33 10.42
C GLN A 109 38.13 -12.68 9.28
N ASP A 110 38.64 -13.91 9.29
CA ASP A 110 39.55 -14.43 8.27
C ASP A 110 38.89 -14.47 6.88
N GLU A 111 39.50 -13.79 5.91
CA GLU A 111 38.97 -13.66 4.57
C GLU A 111 38.92 -14.98 3.81
N LYS A 112 39.90 -15.87 4.00
CA LYS A 112 39.94 -17.16 3.31
C LYS A 112 38.81 -18.07 3.79
N LYS A 113 38.54 -18.11 5.10
CA LYS A 113 37.40 -18.82 5.68
C LYS A 113 36.08 -18.18 5.25
N ARG A 114 36.00 -16.85 5.23
CA ARG A 114 34.79 -16.12 4.79
C ARG A 114 34.42 -16.43 3.34
N LYS A 115 35.39 -16.51 2.43
CA LYS A 115 35.16 -16.88 1.02
C LYS A 115 34.59 -18.29 0.83
N LYS A 116 34.67 -19.17 1.84
CA LYS A 116 34.03 -20.49 1.81
C LYS A 116 32.54 -20.45 2.16
N ILE A 117 32.06 -19.37 2.77
CA ILE A 117 30.63 -19.17 3.06
C ILE A 117 29.95 -18.67 1.78
N PRO A 118 28.76 -19.19 1.42
CA PRO A 118 28.01 -18.67 0.29
C PRO A 118 27.82 -17.15 0.37
N ALA A 119 28.07 -16.45 -0.72
CA ALA A 119 28.03 -14.98 -0.76
C ALA A 119 26.75 -14.36 -0.14
N PRO A 120 25.53 -14.92 -0.33
CA PRO A 120 24.33 -14.40 0.30
C PRO A 120 24.31 -14.49 1.83
N ALA A 121 25.05 -15.43 2.43
CA ALA A 121 25.12 -15.65 3.87
C ALA A 121 26.25 -14.85 4.55
N GLN A 122 27.23 -14.39 3.77
CA GLN A 122 28.30 -13.55 4.30
C GLN A 122 27.73 -12.24 4.86
N TYR A 123 28.22 -11.82 6.02
CA TYR A 123 27.87 -10.58 6.70
C TYR A 123 26.42 -10.46 7.20
N LEU A 124 25.65 -11.56 7.24
CA LEU A 124 24.37 -11.60 7.98
C LEU A 124 24.59 -11.74 9.49
N LYS A 125 25.56 -12.59 9.86
CA LYS A 125 25.98 -12.84 11.24
C LYS A 125 27.50 -12.77 11.29
N CYS A 126 28.09 -11.90 12.11
CA CYS A 126 29.54 -11.74 12.22
C CYS A 126 30.07 -12.25 13.56
N GLU A 127 31.30 -12.78 13.58
CA GLU A 127 31.98 -13.23 14.82
C GLU A 127 32.23 -12.06 15.79
N THR A 128 32.57 -10.89 15.28
CA THR A 128 32.83 -9.69 16.08
C THR A 128 32.00 -8.51 15.60
N SER A 129 31.73 -7.55 16.48
CA SER A 129 31.04 -6.30 16.13
C SER A 129 31.87 -5.38 15.23
N GLU A 130 33.19 -5.57 15.20
CA GLU A 130 34.15 -4.82 14.37
C GLU A 130 34.19 -5.30 12.93
N MET A 131 33.81 -6.56 12.68
CA MET A 131 33.46 -6.97 11.33
C MET A 131 32.24 -6.16 10.92
N ASN A 132 32.44 -5.35 9.90
CA ASN A 132 31.53 -4.40 9.27
C ASN A 132 30.11 -4.92 8.87
N CYS A 133 29.55 -6.00 9.43
CA CYS A 133 28.13 -6.38 9.36
C CYS A 133 27.20 -5.19 9.63
N LYS A 134 27.58 -4.31 10.57
CA LYS A 134 26.82 -3.08 10.89
C LYS A 134 27.31 -1.84 10.12
N SER A 135 28.40 -1.95 9.35
CA SER A 135 28.89 -0.83 8.56
C SER A 135 27.86 -0.46 7.50
N PRO A 136 27.52 0.83 7.34
CA PRO A 136 26.50 1.26 6.39
C PRO A 136 26.75 0.77 4.95
N ASN A 137 28.01 0.71 4.53
CA ASN A 137 28.40 0.31 3.18
C ASN A 137 28.16 -1.18 2.91
N ILE A 138 28.33 -2.03 3.93
CA ILE A 138 28.07 -3.47 3.78
C ILE A 138 26.59 -3.78 4.02
N ARG A 139 25.97 -3.11 4.99
CA ARG A 139 24.60 -3.40 5.42
C ARG A 139 23.54 -2.92 4.44
N PHE A 140 23.67 -1.71 3.89
CA PHE A 140 22.60 -1.10 3.08
C PHE A 140 22.93 -1.01 1.60
N ASN A 141 24.20 -0.78 1.25
CA ASN A 141 24.73 -0.73 -0.12
C ASN A 141 23.86 -0.03 -1.19
N SER A 142 23.01 0.92 -0.80
CA SER A 142 22.14 1.62 -1.75
C SER A 142 22.81 2.87 -2.31
N GLN A 143 22.38 3.30 -3.49
CA GLN A 143 22.81 4.55 -4.12
C GLN A 143 21.58 5.26 -4.68
N CYS A 144 21.61 6.59 -4.74
CA CYS A 144 20.49 7.34 -5.28
C CYS A 144 20.47 7.40 -6.80
N TRP A 145 21.57 7.07 -7.45
CA TRP A 145 21.68 7.08 -8.90
C TRP A 145 22.90 6.26 -9.32
N ILE A 146 22.80 5.66 -10.49
CA ILE A 146 23.92 5.04 -11.20
C ILE A 146 23.96 5.72 -12.56
N ASP A 147 25.14 6.19 -12.96
CA ASP A 147 25.26 6.91 -14.22
C ASP A 147 24.89 6.01 -15.41
N THR A 148 23.93 6.47 -16.19
CA THR A 148 23.42 5.80 -17.39
C THR A 148 23.66 6.67 -18.61
N LYS A 149 23.90 6.07 -19.78
CA LYS A 149 24.16 6.82 -21.03
C LYS A 149 22.93 7.60 -21.55
N ASP A 150 21.73 7.18 -21.16
CA ASP A 150 20.47 7.67 -21.72
C ASP A 150 19.79 8.77 -20.89
N PHE A 151 20.29 9.07 -19.69
CA PHE A 151 19.68 10.06 -18.82
C PHE A 151 20.67 10.68 -17.83
N THR A 152 20.58 12.00 -17.67
CA THR A 152 21.29 12.77 -16.63
C THR A 152 20.24 13.40 -15.71
N PRO A 153 20.25 13.10 -14.40
CA PRO A 153 19.32 13.69 -13.45
C PRO A 153 19.36 15.23 -13.47
N PRO A 154 18.21 15.92 -13.52
CA PRO A 154 18.17 17.39 -13.50
C PRO A 154 18.75 18.02 -12.23
N LYS A 155 18.76 17.25 -11.13
CA LYS A 155 19.26 17.64 -9.81
C LYS A 155 20.39 16.70 -9.40
N ASN A 156 21.42 17.25 -8.76
CA ASN A 156 22.50 16.46 -8.16
C ASN A 156 21.94 15.42 -7.19
N GLN A 157 22.29 14.15 -7.44
CA GLN A 157 21.82 13.02 -6.65
C GLN A 157 22.72 12.81 -5.44
N LEU A 158 22.12 12.41 -4.31
CA LEU A 158 22.88 12.09 -3.10
C LEU A 158 23.74 10.85 -3.34
N LYS A 159 24.84 10.68 -2.60
CA LYS A 159 25.65 9.46 -2.72
C LYS A 159 24.91 8.22 -2.20
N VAL A 160 23.98 8.42 -1.28
CA VAL A 160 23.35 7.36 -0.49
C VAL A 160 21.86 7.65 -0.28
N CYS A 161 21.04 6.61 -0.42
CA CYS A 161 19.61 6.63 -0.06
C CYS A 161 19.40 6.92 1.43
N GLY A 162 18.28 7.58 1.76
CA GLY A 162 17.81 7.76 3.13
C GLY A 162 17.33 6.46 3.79
N GLY A 163 16.70 6.56 4.97
CA GLY A 163 16.05 5.41 5.63
C GLY A 163 16.97 4.38 6.30
N ARG A 164 18.27 4.68 6.45
CA ARG A 164 19.30 3.75 6.94
C ARG A 164 19.54 3.80 8.46
N ALA A 165 18.48 3.84 9.25
CA ALA A 165 18.65 3.79 10.71
C ALA A 165 19.33 2.47 11.11
N SER A 166 20.18 2.51 12.15
CA SER A 166 21.00 1.37 12.56
C SER A 166 20.19 0.15 13.05
N TRP A 167 18.90 0.32 13.33
CA TRP A 167 17.99 -0.77 13.68
C TRP A 167 17.21 -1.32 12.48
N HIS A 168 17.22 -0.66 11.32
CA HIS A 168 16.54 -1.18 10.13
C HIS A 168 17.32 -2.33 9.49
N PRO A 169 16.63 -3.36 8.99
CA PRO A 169 17.28 -4.46 8.31
C PRO A 169 18.07 -3.99 7.08
N GLY A 170 19.20 -4.65 6.84
CA GLY A 170 20.02 -4.46 5.65
C GLY A 170 19.45 -5.18 4.42
N TRP A 171 20.03 -4.90 3.26
CA TRP A 171 19.59 -5.54 2.01
C TRP A 171 19.75 -7.07 2.03
N ARG A 172 20.80 -7.58 2.70
CA ARG A 172 21.03 -9.02 2.88
C ARG A 172 19.95 -9.66 3.73
N GLU A 173 19.57 -9.01 4.84
CA GLU A 173 18.51 -9.49 5.73
C GLU A 173 17.18 -9.54 4.97
N HIS A 174 16.89 -8.54 4.12
CA HIS A 174 15.74 -8.55 3.23
C HIS A 174 15.79 -9.63 2.14
N GLN A 175 16.98 -9.92 1.58
CA GLN A 175 17.14 -11.02 0.62
C GLN A 175 16.90 -12.36 1.29
N PHE A 176 17.43 -12.54 2.50
CA PHE A 176 17.21 -13.73 3.29
C PHE A 176 15.72 -13.95 3.60
N ALA A 177 15.03 -12.92 4.11
CA ALA A 177 13.60 -12.99 4.38
C ALA A 177 12.80 -13.37 3.11
N GLY A 178 13.14 -12.78 1.96
CA GLY A 178 12.50 -13.14 0.69
C GLY A 178 12.73 -14.59 0.28
N ARG A 179 13.94 -15.13 0.47
CA ARG A 179 14.25 -16.54 0.18
C ARG A 179 13.55 -17.51 1.13
N ARG A 180 13.42 -17.16 2.41
CA ARG A 180 12.63 -17.96 3.37
C ARG A 180 11.17 -18.06 2.96
N LEU A 181 10.56 -16.95 2.56
CA LEU A 181 9.20 -16.94 2.01
C LEU A 181 9.10 -17.79 0.74
N SER A 182 10.13 -17.76 -0.11
CA SER A 182 10.17 -18.62 -1.32
C SER A 182 10.15 -20.10 -0.96
N LEU A 183 10.89 -20.53 0.06
CA LEU A 183 10.90 -21.93 0.50
C LEU A 183 9.52 -22.42 0.94
N LEU A 184 8.79 -21.61 1.71
CA LEU A 184 7.41 -21.94 2.10
C LEU A 184 6.53 -22.20 0.87
N VAL A 185 6.59 -21.29 -0.11
CA VAL A 185 5.76 -21.42 -1.32
C VAL A 185 6.21 -22.60 -2.18
N LEU A 186 7.51 -22.86 -2.26
CA LEU A 186 8.05 -24.01 -3.00
C LEU A 186 7.60 -25.34 -2.40
N GLU A 187 7.63 -25.48 -1.08
CA GLU A 187 7.15 -26.69 -0.41
C GLU A 187 5.65 -26.90 -0.65
N GLY A 188 4.85 -25.81 -0.62
CA GLY A 188 3.44 -25.86 -0.97
C GLY A 188 3.20 -26.28 -2.43
N LEU A 189 4.00 -25.76 -3.37
CA LEU A 189 3.92 -26.13 -4.79
C LEU A 189 4.32 -27.58 -5.03
N GLU A 190 5.35 -28.08 -4.36
CA GLU A 190 5.78 -29.48 -4.44
C GLU A 190 4.65 -30.42 -4.00
N LYS A 191 4.09 -30.20 -2.81
CA LYS A 191 2.95 -30.96 -2.29
C LYS A 191 1.73 -30.91 -3.21
N ALA A 192 1.44 -29.74 -3.80
CA ALA A 192 0.33 -29.60 -4.74
C ALA A 192 0.57 -30.41 -6.02
N VAL A 193 1.78 -30.37 -6.58
CA VAL A 193 2.14 -31.13 -7.79
C VAL A 193 2.10 -32.63 -7.51
N GLU A 194 2.61 -33.09 -6.37
CA GLU A 194 2.56 -34.50 -5.96
C GLU A 194 1.11 -34.99 -5.85
N LEU A 195 0.25 -34.23 -5.15
CA LEU A 195 -1.17 -34.53 -5.04
C LEU A 195 -1.84 -34.61 -6.42
N TRP A 196 -1.58 -33.64 -7.29
CA TRP A 196 -2.18 -33.64 -8.63
C TRP A 196 -1.69 -34.81 -9.48
N GLN A 197 -0.43 -35.18 -9.39
CA GLN A 197 0.12 -36.35 -10.08
C GLN A 197 -0.53 -37.64 -9.60
N GLU A 198 -0.66 -37.81 -8.27
CA GLU A 198 -1.32 -38.98 -7.68
C GLU A 198 -2.77 -39.09 -8.15
N LYS A 199 -3.53 -37.98 -8.07
CA LYS A 199 -4.95 -37.99 -8.41
C LYS A 199 -5.21 -38.10 -9.90
N ILE A 200 -4.34 -37.55 -10.76
CA ILE A 200 -4.41 -37.80 -12.20
C ILE A 200 -4.14 -39.27 -12.51
N ALA A 201 -3.19 -39.90 -11.82
CA ALA A 201 -2.89 -41.32 -12.04
C ALA A 201 -4.05 -42.23 -11.62
N SER A 202 -4.77 -41.88 -10.55
CA SER A 202 -5.88 -42.71 -10.04
C SER A 202 -7.25 -42.39 -10.65
N GLU A 203 -7.55 -41.12 -10.95
CA GLU A 203 -8.87 -40.65 -11.39
C GLU A 203 -8.90 -40.20 -12.86
N GLY A 204 -7.73 -40.05 -13.50
CA GLY A 204 -7.61 -39.63 -14.89
C GLY A 204 -7.59 -38.11 -15.09
N CYS A 205 -7.65 -37.71 -16.36
CA CYS A 205 -7.71 -36.31 -16.79
C CYS A 205 -9.09 -35.97 -17.38
N PRO A 206 -9.63 -34.76 -17.13
CA PRO A 206 -9.04 -33.67 -16.34
C PRO A 206 -9.06 -33.93 -14.83
N LEU A 207 -8.14 -33.32 -14.09
CA LEU A 207 -8.13 -33.36 -12.62
C LEU A 207 -9.42 -32.76 -12.06
N ASP A 208 -10.10 -33.51 -11.19
CA ASP A 208 -11.33 -33.08 -10.52
C ASP A 208 -11.12 -31.74 -9.80
N GLY A 209 -12.10 -30.85 -9.98
CA GLY A 209 -12.16 -29.53 -9.36
C GLY A 209 -11.93 -29.51 -7.86
N LYS A 210 -12.33 -30.56 -7.13
CA LYS A 210 -12.18 -30.65 -5.67
C LYS A 210 -10.71 -30.60 -5.19
N TYR A 211 -9.74 -30.88 -6.06
CA TYR A 211 -8.32 -30.89 -5.72
C TYR A 211 -7.61 -29.55 -5.94
N TRP A 212 -8.27 -28.55 -6.51
CA TRP A 212 -7.64 -27.27 -6.82
C TRP A 212 -8.58 -26.05 -6.69
N HIS A 213 -9.90 -26.23 -6.72
CA HIS A 213 -10.85 -25.16 -6.42
C HIS A 213 -10.98 -24.93 -4.91
N VAL A 214 -10.75 -23.69 -4.49
CA VAL A 214 -10.79 -23.26 -3.07
C VAL A 214 -12.00 -22.39 -2.72
N SER A 215 -12.95 -22.18 -3.64
CA SER A 215 -14.08 -21.27 -3.42
C SER A 215 -14.92 -21.62 -2.19
N LYS A 216 -15.24 -22.91 -1.99
CA LYS A 216 -15.99 -23.36 -0.80
C LYS A 216 -15.24 -23.07 0.50
N HIS A 217 -13.91 -23.24 0.48
CA HIS A 217 -13.04 -22.93 1.61
C HIS A 217 -13.04 -21.43 1.91
N TYR A 218 -12.95 -20.59 0.86
CA TYR A 218 -13.07 -19.14 1.01
C TYR A 218 -14.41 -18.71 1.60
N ASP A 219 -15.51 -19.31 1.16
CA ASP A 219 -16.85 -19.00 1.68
C ASP A 219 -16.96 -19.38 3.17
N GLN A 220 -16.41 -20.53 3.57
CA GLN A 220 -16.35 -20.96 4.97
C GLN A 220 -15.54 -19.98 5.84
N ILE A 221 -14.40 -19.50 5.35
CA ILE A 221 -13.59 -18.50 6.08
C ILE A 221 -14.37 -17.20 6.23
N ARG A 222 -15.02 -16.71 5.17
CA ARG A 222 -15.82 -15.46 5.24
C ARG A 222 -16.99 -15.61 6.20
N GLU A 223 -17.72 -16.71 6.14
CA GLU A 223 -18.81 -17.00 7.07
C GLU A 223 -18.33 -17.02 8.52
N THR A 224 -17.22 -17.70 8.78
CA THR A 224 -16.62 -17.77 10.12
C THR A 224 -16.19 -16.39 10.60
N THR A 225 -15.52 -15.62 9.73
CA THR A 225 -15.12 -14.24 10.00
C THR A 225 -16.32 -13.35 10.33
N MET A 226 -17.43 -13.46 9.60
CA MET A 226 -18.65 -12.70 9.86
C MET A 226 -19.35 -13.14 11.17
N LYS A 227 -19.36 -14.43 11.48
CA LYS A 227 -19.96 -14.97 12.71
C LYS A 227 -19.18 -14.57 13.97
N SER A 228 -17.86 -14.41 13.88
CA SER A 228 -17.00 -14.08 15.02
C SER A 228 -16.81 -12.58 15.27
N VAL A 229 -17.57 -11.71 14.59
CA VAL A 229 -17.37 -10.24 14.66
C VAL A 229 -17.52 -9.70 16.07
N GLU A 230 -18.59 -10.03 16.78
CA GLU A 230 -18.92 -9.41 18.08
C GLU A 230 -17.86 -9.69 19.17
N ASP A 231 -17.22 -10.86 19.10
CA ASP A 231 -16.18 -11.26 20.05
C ASP A 231 -14.78 -10.76 19.66
N SER A 232 -14.64 -10.17 18.47
CA SER A 232 -13.34 -9.84 17.89
C SER A 232 -12.68 -8.62 18.52
N ALA A 233 -11.34 -8.58 18.44
CA ALA A 233 -10.56 -7.43 18.88
C ALA A 233 -10.89 -6.16 18.06
N CYS A 234 -11.14 -6.31 16.76
CA CYS A 234 -11.61 -5.25 15.89
C CYS A 234 -12.89 -4.62 16.43
N PHE A 235 -13.92 -5.43 16.73
CA PHE A 235 -15.22 -4.93 17.15
C PHE A 235 -15.12 -4.17 18.48
N LYS A 236 -14.51 -4.81 19.49
CA LYS A 236 -14.32 -4.22 20.82
C LYS A 236 -13.56 -2.89 20.75
N TRP A 237 -12.54 -2.82 19.90
CA TRP A 237 -11.74 -1.61 19.72
C TRP A 237 -12.51 -0.51 18.97
N LEU A 238 -13.10 -0.84 17.82
CA LEU A 238 -13.77 0.15 16.96
C LEU A 238 -15.14 0.61 17.50
N ALA A 239 -15.78 -0.16 18.39
CA ALA A 239 -16.99 0.26 19.10
C ALA A 239 -16.78 1.56 19.90
N THR A 240 -15.57 1.78 20.43
CA THR A 240 -15.24 3.02 21.15
C THR A 240 -15.27 4.28 20.27
N TYR A 241 -15.25 4.08 18.94
CA TYR A 241 -15.30 5.14 17.93
C TYR A 241 -16.60 5.10 17.09
N GLY A 242 -17.55 4.20 17.41
CA GLY A 242 -18.77 3.98 16.63
C GLY A 242 -18.50 3.45 15.20
N LEU A 243 -17.42 2.69 15.04
CA LEU A 243 -16.91 2.14 13.77
C LEU A 243 -16.94 0.61 13.72
N GLU A 244 -17.58 -0.04 14.68
CA GLU A 244 -17.64 -1.50 14.83
C GLU A 244 -18.18 -2.23 13.59
N ILE A 245 -19.05 -1.58 12.80
CA ILE A 245 -19.62 -2.14 11.57
C ILE A 245 -18.56 -2.52 10.52
N VAL A 246 -17.41 -1.86 10.54
CA VAL A 246 -16.25 -2.15 9.69
C VAL A 246 -15.76 -3.59 9.91
N CYS A 247 -15.91 -4.16 11.09
CA CYS A 247 -15.33 -5.46 11.40
C CYS A 247 -16.05 -6.64 10.71
N GLY A 248 -17.30 -6.43 10.27
CA GLY A 248 -18.11 -7.42 9.57
C GLY A 248 -18.56 -6.99 8.16
N THR A 249 -18.14 -5.81 7.70
CA THR A 249 -18.58 -5.23 6.42
C THR A 249 -17.38 -4.91 5.55
N PRO A 250 -17.32 -5.40 4.30
CA PRO A 250 -16.27 -4.96 3.38
C PRO A 250 -16.43 -3.46 3.12
N MET A 251 -15.34 -2.72 3.33
CA MET A 251 -15.30 -1.29 3.07
C MET A 251 -14.61 -1.03 1.73
N HIS A 252 -15.06 0.01 1.05
CA HIS A 252 -14.39 0.62 -0.09
C HIS A 252 -13.58 1.83 0.34
N GLY A 253 -12.55 2.17 -0.42
CA GLY A 253 -11.79 3.37 -0.15
C GLY A 253 -11.02 3.94 -1.33
N LYS A 254 -10.82 5.26 -1.30
CA LYS A 254 -9.91 5.98 -2.19
C LYS A 254 -8.92 6.77 -1.35
N THR A 255 -7.67 6.86 -1.82
CA THR A 255 -6.60 7.53 -1.10
C THR A 255 -5.56 8.15 -2.02
N GLU A 256 -4.84 9.16 -1.55
CA GLU A 256 -3.56 9.62 -2.14
C GLU A 256 -2.32 9.12 -1.40
N PHE A 257 -2.48 8.27 -0.39
CA PHE A 257 -1.34 7.53 0.15
C PHE A 257 -0.86 6.52 -0.88
N THR A 258 0.45 6.31 -0.94
CA THR A 258 1.05 5.30 -1.81
C THR A 258 1.87 4.30 -0.97
N PRO A 259 2.02 3.05 -1.44
CA PRO A 259 1.51 2.53 -2.70
C PRO A 259 0.02 2.18 -2.67
N ARG A 260 -0.52 1.98 -3.87
CA ARG A 260 -1.91 1.58 -4.16
C ARG A 260 -1.93 0.53 -5.26
N ALA A 261 -2.64 -0.58 -5.11
CA ALA A 261 -2.63 -1.66 -6.09
C ALA A 261 -3.08 -1.23 -7.51
N ASN A 262 -3.94 -0.21 -7.60
CA ASN A 262 -4.32 0.44 -8.85
C ASN A 262 -4.33 1.97 -8.66
N PRO A 263 -3.18 2.66 -8.82
CA PRO A 263 -3.04 4.07 -8.46
C PRO A 263 -4.06 5.00 -9.13
N ASP A 264 -4.45 4.72 -10.37
CA ASP A 264 -5.40 5.56 -11.10
C ASP A 264 -6.83 5.36 -10.59
N TYR A 265 -7.25 4.11 -10.42
CA TYR A 265 -8.60 3.80 -9.93
C TYR A 265 -8.79 4.16 -8.46
N THR A 266 -7.75 4.06 -7.64
CA THR A 266 -7.87 4.16 -6.18
C THR A 266 -7.40 5.50 -5.64
N SER A 267 -6.97 6.40 -6.54
CA SER A 267 -6.76 7.82 -6.27
C SER A 267 -8.02 8.48 -5.75
N LEU A 268 -7.88 9.31 -4.72
CA LEU A 268 -8.96 10.15 -4.20
C LEU A 268 -9.48 11.08 -5.31
N ARG A 269 -8.60 11.55 -6.19
CA ARG A 269 -8.99 12.36 -7.36
C ARG A 269 -9.92 11.63 -8.34
N SER A 270 -9.90 10.30 -8.39
CA SER A 270 -10.75 9.52 -9.30
C SER A 270 -12.25 9.66 -9.01
N ILE A 271 -12.59 10.10 -7.80
CA ILE A 271 -13.97 10.36 -7.37
C ILE A 271 -14.27 11.85 -7.18
N VAL A 272 -13.33 12.75 -7.50
CA VAL A 272 -13.56 14.20 -7.41
C VAL A 272 -14.38 14.66 -8.61
N ARG A 273 -15.46 15.38 -8.33
CA ARG A 273 -16.24 16.05 -9.37
C ARG A 273 -15.47 17.27 -9.88
N PRO A 274 -15.26 17.40 -11.21
CA PRO A 274 -14.59 18.58 -11.78
C PRO A 274 -15.38 19.86 -11.50
N ALA A 275 -14.67 20.98 -11.31
CA ALA A 275 -15.31 22.30 -11.28
C ALA A 275 -15.86 22.69 -12.66
N ALA A 276 -16.61 23.79 -12.72
CA ALA A 276 -17.27 24.24 -13.96
C ALA A 276 -16.30 24.45 -15.16
N ASN A 277 -15.04 24.77 -14.87
CA ASN A 277 -13.96 24.90 -15.86
C ASN A 277 -13.20 23.58 -16.14
N GLY A 278 -13.67 22.46 -15.62
CA GLY A 278 -13.01 21.15 -15.72
C GLY A 278 -11.90 20.91 -14.71
N TYR A 279 -11.67 21.82 -13.76
CA TYR A 279 -10.57 21.69 -12.80
C TYR A 279 -10.75 20.50 -11.86
N ILE A 280 -9.70 19.69 -11.76
CA ILE A 280 -9.46 18.67 -10.72
C ILE A 280 -8.03 18.92 -10.20
N PRO A 281 -7.74 18.77 -8.90
CA PRO A 281 -6.38 18.89 -8.41
C PRO A 281 -5.42 17.92 -9.12
N GLU A 282 -4.34 18.42 -9.71
CA GLU A 282 -3.35 17.64 -10.43
C GLU A 282 -1.97 17.70 -9.77
N PHE A 283 -1.09 16.78 -10.15
CA PHE A 283 0.30 16.82 -9.72
C PHE A 283 1.00 18.02 -10.34
N THR A 284 1.74 18.77 -9.53
CA THR A 284 2.56 19.90 -10.00
C THR A 284 3.92 19.46 -10.52
N THR A 285 4.32 18.22 -10.25
CA THR A 285 5.57 17.62 -10.74
C THR A 285 5.28 16.50 -11.73
N GLN A 286 6.26 16.21 -12.59
CA GLN A 286 6.19 15.16 -13.60
C GLN A 286 7.28 14.12 -13.36
N VAL A 287 7.04 12.90 -13.80
CA VAL A 287 8.06 11.85 -13.86
C VAL A 287 9.10 12.22 -14.91
N VAL A 288 10.38 12.22 -14.52
CA VAL A 288 11.51 12.48 -15.43
C VAL A 288 12.25 11.20 -15.83
N TYR A 289 12.04 10.09 -15.13
CA TYR A 289 12.71 8.83 -15.41
C TYR A 289 11.82 7.65 -15.02
N ASP A 290 11.59 6.71 -15.93
CA ASP A 290 10.62 5.61 -15.78
C ASP A 290 11.21 4.21 -16.08
N LYS A 291 12.51 4.14 -16.33
CA LYS A 291 13.24 2.88 -16.60
C LYS A 291 13.77 2.23 -15.32
N PRO A 292 14.01 0.90 -15.28
CA PRO A 292 14.60 0.27 -14.11
C PRO A 292 16.00 0.82 -13.81
N ILE A 293 16.28 1.03 -12.52
CA ILE A 293 17.64 1.30 -12.02
C ILE A 293 18.11 0.01 -11.39
N VAL A 294 19.02 -0.69 -12.07
CA VAL A 294 19.55 -1.98 -11.61
C VAL A 294 20.83 -1.72 -10.81
N PHE A 295 20.81 -2.04 -9.52
CA PHE A 295 22.00 -1.96 -8.70
C PHE A 295 22.81 -3.26 -8.82
N PRO A 296 24.15 -3.20 -8.96
CA PRO A 296 24.99 -4.40 -9.11
C PRO A 296 24.83 -5.44 -7.99
N ASP A 297 24.41 -5.04 -6.80
CA ASP A 297 24.18 -5.94 -5.66
C ASP A 297 22.82 -6.67 -5.67
N GLN A 298 21.93 -6.28 -6.58
CA GLN A 298 20.70 -7.01 -6.89
C GLN A 298 20.96 -8.15 -7.90
N GLU A 299 22.13 -8.19 -8.54
CA GLU A 299 22.51 -9.27 -9.44
C GLU A 299 22.79 -10.57 -8.69
N VAL A 300 22.62 -11.70 -9.37
CA VAL A 300 23.01 -13.01 -8.83
C VAL A 300 24.54 -13.03 -8.75
N PRO A 301 25.14 -13.16 -7.56
CA PRO A 301 26.59 -13.17 -7.44
C PRO A 301 27.16 -14.39 -8.18
N LYS A 302 28.38 -14.26 -8.70
CA LYS A 302 29.09 -15.37 -9.36
C LYS A 302 29.14 -16.61 -8.45
N GLY A 303 28.69 -17.75 -8.99
CA GLY A 303 28.58 -19.02 -8.24
C GLY A 303 27.32 -19.14 -7.37
N GLY A 304 26.45 -18.14 -7.38
CA GLY A 304 25.12 -18.22 -6.78
C GLY A 304 24.17 -19.09 -7.61
N VAL A 305 23.11 -19.59 -6.95
CA VAL A 305 22.02 -20.30 -7.61
C VAL A 305 21.24 -19.31 -8.48
N ASP A 306 21.30 -19.50 -9.80
CA ASP A 306 20.51 -18.77 -10.76
C ASP A 306 19.20 -19.52 -11.04
N VAL A 307 18.14 -19.10 -10.36
CA VAL A 307 16.81 -19.72 -10.49
C VAL A 307 16.22 -19.51 -11.88
N ARG A 308 16.55 -18.40 -12.56
CA ARG A 308 16.12 -18.16 -13.94
C ARG A 308 16.79 -19.16 -14.88
N ALA A 309 18.08 -19.39 -14.71
CA ALA A 309 18.79 -20.41 -15.47
C ALA A 309 18.20 -21.79 -15.22
N ILE A 310 17.94 -22.17 -13.95
CA ILE A 310 17.35 -23.47 -13.61
C ILE A 310 15.93 -23.62 -14.21
N ALA A 311 15.01 -22.71 -13.89
CA ALA A 311 13.64 -22.75 -14.39
C ALA A 311 13.57 -22.67 -15.94
N GLY A 312 14.53 -21.99 -16.57
CA GLY A 312 14.66 -21.86 -18.02
C GLY A 312 15.40 -23.00 -18.72
N SER A 313 16.17 -23.83 -18.00
CA SER A 313 17.11 -24.82 -18.56
C SER A 313 16.50 -26.11 -19.12
N ARG A 314 15.18 -26.17 -19.37
CA ARG A 314 14.64 -27.30 -20.15
C ARG A 314 15.00 -27.12 -21.62
N ARG A 315 15.57 -28.17 -22.22
CA ARG A 315 15.57 -28.43 -23.66
C ARG A 315 14.16 -28.19 -24.18
N LEU A 316 13.91 -27.01 -24.74
CA LEU A 316 12.97 -26.92 -25.82
C LEU A 316 13.62 -27.73 -26.93
N ASP A 317 13.16 -28.96 -27.11
CA ASP A 317 13.15 -29.49 -28.47
C ASP A 317 12.57 -28.39 -29.34
N ASN A 318 13.27 -28.08 -30.43
CA ASN A 318 13.12 -26.94 -31.35
C ASN A 318 11.71 -26.68 -31.94
N SER A 319 10.63 -27.20 -31.35
CA SER A 319 9.26 -26.75 -31.57
C SER A 319 9.11 -25.30 -31.08
N GLY A 320 8.99 -24.35 -32.01
CA GLY A 320 9.03 -22.91 -31.78
C GLY A 320 7.83 -22.33 -31.02
N ILE A 321 7.62 -22.76 -29.78
CA ILE A 321 6.49 -22.38 -28.93
C ILE A 321 6.79 -21.11 -28.10
N HIS A 322 8.07 -20.80 -27.83
CA HIS A 322 8.44 -19.68 -26.94
C HIS A 322 8.25 -18.28 -27.55
N THR A 323 8.43 -18.11 -28.85
CA THR A 323 8.19 -16.81 -29.52
C THR A 323 6.70 -16.48 -29.63
N THR A 324 5.85 -17.51 -29.65
CA THR A 324 4.39 -17.36 -29.76
C THR A 324 3.76 -17.07 -28.39
N LEU A 325 4.17 -17.75 -27.31
CA LEU A 325 3.62 -17.49 -25.98
C LEU A 325 3.96 -16.10 -25.45
N SER A 326 5.19 -15.58 -25.65
CA SER A 326 5.57 -14.22 -25.24
C SER A 326 4.78 -13.12 -25.96
N LYS A 327 4.56 -13.27 -27.28
CA LYS A 327 3.78 -12.32 -28.08
C LYS A 327 2.29 -12.43 -27.83
N THR A 328 1.76 -13.64 -27.68
CA THR A 328 0.35 -13.88 -27.36
C THR A 328 0.01 -13.49 -25.92
N TYR A 329 0.90 -13.70 -24.94
CA TYR A 329 0.71 -13.20 -23.57
C TYR A 329 0.71 -11.67 -23.50
N ARG A 330 1.61 -10.98 -24.21
CA ARG A 330 1.53 -9.52 -24.33
C ARG A 330 0.22 -9.05 -24.98
N LYS A 331 -0.36 -9.84 -25.90
CA LYS A 331 -1.60 -9.48 -26.60
C LYS A 331 -2.87 -9.80 -25.78
N VAL A 332 -2.87 -10.90 -25.01
CA VAL A 332 -4.00 -11.37 -24.19
C VAL A 332 -4.02 -10.70 -22.81
N PHE A 333 -2.86 -10.32 -22.25
CA PHE A 333 -2.80 -9.60 -20.96
C PHE A 333 -2.50 -8.10 -21.11
N GLY A 334 -1.95 -7.66 -22.25
CA GLY A 334 -1.97 -6.23 -22.63
C GLY A 334 -3.41 -5.71 -22.84
N THR A 335 -4.35 -6.62 -23.09
CA THR A 335 -5.79 -6.35 -23.11
C THR A 335 -6.48 -6.51 -21.74
N TYR A 336 -5.82 -7.05 -20.70
CA TYR A 336 -6.28 -6.88 -19.31
C TYR A 336 -5.90 -5.50 -18.73
N ASN A 337 -4.95 -4.82 -19.38
CA ASN A 337 -4.78 -3.36 -19.32
C ASN A 337 -5.68 -2.62 -20.32
N ASN A 338 -6.67 -3.28 -20.94
CA ASN A 338 -7.82 -2.51 -21.42
C ASN A 338 -8.36 -1.85 -20.17
N HIS A 339 -8.12 -0.55 -20.09
CA HIS A 339 -8.92 0.37 -19.35
C HIS A 339 -10.32 -0.23 -19.26
N TYR A 340 -10.73 -0.61 -18.05
CA TYR A 340 -12.13 -0.45 -17.71
C TYR A 340 -12.38 1.06 -17.82
N LYS A 341 -12.49 1.56 -19.06
CA LYS A 341 -13.30 2.70 -19.44
C LYS A 341 -14.71 2.21 -19.16
N TYR A 342 -15.05 2.13 -17.87
CA TYR A 342 -16.38 2.47 -17.47
C TYR A 342 -16.57 3.85 -18.10
N ASN A 343 -17.31 3.89 -19.20
CA ASN A 343 -17.92 5.11 -19.66
C ASN A 343 -18.84 5.51 -18.52
N TYR A 344 -18.27 6.21 -17.53
CA TYR A 344 -18.98 6.81 -16.43
C TYR A 344 -19.90 7.84 -17.08
N SER A 345 -21.11 7.39 -17.40
CA SER A 345 -22.21 8.27 -17.69
C SER A 345 -22.54 8.99 -16.37
N SER A 346 -21.79 10.06 -16.10
CA SER A 346 -22.06 11.07 -15.07
C SER A 346 -23.42 11.77 -15.28
N ALA A 347 -24.15 11.42 -16.33
CA ALA A 347 -25.46 11.96 -16.67
C ALA A 347 -26.52 11.72 -15.58
N LYS A 348 -26.40 10.67 -14.74
CA LYS A 348 -27.37 10.44 -13.64
C LYS A 348 -27.11 11.24 -12.35
N LEU A 349 -25.92 11.84 -12.18
CA LEU A 349 -25.61 12.69 -11.02
C LEU A 349 -25.97 14.16 -11.24
N ARG A 350 -26.27 14.58 -12.48
CA ARG A 350 -26.64 15.96 -12.81
C ARG A 350 -28.05 16.37 -12.37
N ALA A 351 -28.85 15.46 -11.82
CA ALA A 351 -30.21 15.78 -11.35
C ALA A 351 -30.25 16.46 -9.95
N LEU A 352 -29.11 16.69 -9.30
CA LEU A 352 -29.00 17.39 -8.00
C LEU A 352 -28.57 18.86 -8.18
N GLU A 353 -29.06 19.52 -9.24
CA GLU A 353 -28.46 20.75 -9.80
C GLU A 353 -28.69 22.06 -9.02
N ASN A 354 -29.02 22.06 -7.71
CA ASN A 354 -29.42 23.31 -7.05
C ASN A 354 -28.78 23.70 -5.69
N VAL A 355 -27.74 23.02 -5.15
CA VAL A 355 -27.18 23.48 -3.84
C VAL A 355 -25.64 23.53 -3.76
N LEU A 356 -24.90 22.64 -4.41
CA LEU A 356 -23.44 22.56 -4.24
C LEU A 356 -22.69 22.62 -5.58
N THR A 357 -21.87 23.65 -5.75
CA THR A 357 -20.99 23.83 -6.92
C THR A 357 -19.55 23.53 -6.53
N PRO A 358 -18.85 22.62 -7.23
CA PRO A 358 -17.43 22.40 -6.96
C PRO A 358 -16.65 23.69 -7.17
N GLY A 359 -15.82 24.04 -6.19
CA GLY A 359 -15.00 25.24 -6.18
C GLY A 359 -13.54 24.97 -6.51
N LEU A 360 -12.78 26.06 -6.64
CA LEU A 360 -11.34 26.04 -6.88
C LEU A 360 -10.56 26.09 -5.56
N GLY A 361 -9.22 26.07 -5.64
CA GLY A 361 -8.31 26.29 -4.49
C GLY A 361 -7.79 25.01 -3.83
N TRP A 362 -8.25 23.84 -4.25
CA TRP A 362 -7.75 22.56 -3.77
C TRP A 362 -6.53 22.10 -4.57
N GLU A 363 -5.46 21.68 -3.91
CA GLU A 363 -4.22 21.26 -4.56
C GLU A 363 -3.82 19.85 -4.13
N ILE A 364 -3.00 19.17 -4.92
CA ILE A 364 -2.36 17.95 -4.43
C ILE A 364 -1.22 18.30 -3.49
N TYR A 365 -1.19 17.67 -2.33
CA TYR A 365 -0.16 17.89 -1.34
C TYR A 365 1.24 17.70 -1.96
N ALA A 366 2.13 18.68 -1.78
CA ALA A 366 3.41 18.76 -2.50
C ALA A 366 4.35 17.57 -2.29
N HIS A 367 4.13 16.75 -1.25
CA HIS A 367 4.92 15.54 -1.00
C HIS A 367 4.28 14.25 -1.53
N THR A 368 3.15 14.35 -2.25
CA THR A 368 2.54 13.22 -2.93
C THR A 368 3.46 12.75 -4.06
N SER A 369 3.76 11.45 -4.08
CA SER A 369 4.66 10.90 -5.10
C SER A 369 3.96 10.81 -6.46
N VAL A 370 4.68 11.25 -7.49
CA VAL A 370 4.25 11.15 -8.89
C VAL A 370 4.70 9.83 -9.51
N GLY A 371 4.05 9.43 -10.59
CA GLY A 371 4.32 8.17 -11.30
C GLY A 371 3.46 7.00 -10.81
N VAL A 372 3.79 5.80 -11.28
CA VAL A 372 3.06 4.57 -10.96
C VAL A 372 3.57 4.03 -9.63
N CYS A 373 2.96 4.50 -8.55
CA CYS A 373 3.29 4.11 -7.19
C CYS A 373 2.40 2.95 -6.71
N ASP A 374 2.55 1.76 -7.31
CA ASP A 374 1.73 0.58 -6.96
C ASP A 374 2.42 -0.45 -6.05
N GLY A 375 3.67 -0.16 -5.67
CA GLY A 375 4.47 -0.98 -4.77
C GLY A 375 5.04 -2.23 -5.45
N THR A 376 4.79 -2.41 -6.75
CA THR A 376 5.28 -3.57 -7.49
C THR A 376 6.70 -3.35 -8.00
N THR A 377 7.37 -4.46 -8.32
CA THR A 377 8.67 -4.46 -8.99
C THR A 377 8.56 -4.30 -10.51
N GLU A 378 7.34 -4.17 -11.05
CA GLU A 378 7.08 -4.03 -12.50
C GLU A 378 7.10 -2.56 -12.95
N HIS A 379 6.86 -1.62 -12.04
CA HIS A 379 6.77 -0.20 -12.33
C HIS A 379 7.88 0.59 -11.65
N TYR A 380 8.63 1.38 -12.42
CA TYR A 380 9.83 2.08 -11.95
C TYR A 380 9.68 3.60 -11.91
N SER A 381 8.47 4.16 -12.06
CA SER A 381 8.30 5.61 -12.18
C SER A 381 8.00 6.34 -10.88
N CYS A 382 7.76 5.60 -9.78
CA CYS A 382 7.31 6.20 -8.53
C CYS A 382 8.36 7.15 -7.92
N LYS A 383 7.91 8.37 -7.59
CA LYS A 383 8.72 9.42 -6.95
C LYS A 383 9.94 9.86 -7.79
N ARG A 384 9.93 9.68 -9.11
CA ARG A 384 11.05 10.07 -9.97
C ARG A 384 10.81 11.41 -10.64
N SER A 385 10.62 12.45 -9.84
CA SER A 385 10.44 13.82 -10.30
C SER A 385 11.76 14.59 -10.43
N ALA A 386 11.75 15.69 -11.20
CA ALA A 386 12.94 16.51 -11.47
C ALA A 386 13.59 17.09 -10.20
N ASP A 387 12.81 17.31 -9.15
CA ASP A 387 13.23 17.91 -7.88
C ASP A 387 13.73 16.88 -6.85
N ASN A 388 13.62 15.58 -7.14
CA ASN A 388 14.10 14.52 -6.27
C ASN A 388 15.65 14.41 -6.33
N ASP A 389 16.30 14.44 -5.17
CA ASP A 389 17.74 14.23 -5.02
C ASP A 389 18.12 12.75 -4.85
N CYS A 390 17.15 11.85 -4.97
CA CYS A 390 17.34 10.42 -4.91
C CYS A 390 16.35 9.63 -5.78
N LEU A 391 16.60 9.57 -7.08
CA LEU A 391 15.77 8.84 -8.06
C LEU A 391 15.79 7.32 -7.85
N GLY A 392 16.91 6.77 -7.39
CA GLY A 392 17.11 5.37 -7.01
C GLY A 392 16.52 4.99 -5.65
N TYR A 393 15.87 5.91 -4.94
CA TYR A 393 15.22 5.58 -3.67
C TYR A 393 14.05 4.61 -3.86
N ASP A 394 13.37 4.69 -5.00
CA ASP A 394 12.29 3.79 -5.44
C ASP A 394 11.24 3.51 -4.34
N HIS A 395 11.05 4.47 -3.46
CA HIS A 395 10.25 4.30 -2.25
C HIS A 395 8.81 4.73 -2.54
N HIS A 396 7.91 3.77 -2.36
CA HIS A 396 6.50 3.97 -2.61
C HIS A 396 5.74 4.57 -1.43
N ASP A 397 6.34 4.74 -0.25
CA ASP A 397 5.65 5.35 0.88
C ASP A 397 5.64 6.87 0.78
N SER A 398 4.50 7.36 0.29
CA SER A 398 4.11 8.76 0.26
C SER A 398 2.81 8.93 1.03
N ARG A 399 2.74 10.00 1.79
CA ARG A 399 1.56 10.39 2.58
C ARG A 399 0.88 11.55 1.88
N GLY A 400 0.34 11.27 0.69
CA GLY A 400 -0.32 12.26 -0.13
C GLY A 400 -1.71 12.62 0.36
N GLY A 401 -2.32 13.61 -0.28
CA GLY A 401 -3.69 14.02 -0.02
C GLY A 401 -4.10 15.19 -0.89
N ILE A 402 -5.37 15.54 -0.83
CA ILE A 402 -5.91 16.76 -1.44
C ILE A 402 -5.97 17.83 -0.36
N TYR A 403 -5.17 18.86 -0.55
CA TYR A 403 -4.94 19.96 0.37
C TYR A 403 -5.85 21.15 0.02
N GLY A 404 -6.47 21.74 1.04
CA GLY A 404 -7.25 22.96 0.90
C GLY A 404 -7.13 23.85 2.13
N ASP A 405 -7.47 25.12 1.96
CA ASP A 405 -7.43 26.15 3.00
C ASP A 405 -8.78 26.87 3.15
N GLY A 406 -8.84 27.88 4.03
CA GLY A 406 -10.04 28.69 4.23
C GLY A 406 -10.52 29.51 3.03
N THR A 407 -9.78 29.51 1.91
CA THR A 407 -10.15 30.15 0.64
C THR A 407 -10.62 29.15 -0.42
N SER A 408 -10.41 27.86 -0.17
CA SER A 408 -10.84 26.79 -1.05
C SER A 408 -12.38 26.66 -1.05
N GLY A 409 -12.97 26.49 -2.23
CA GLY A 409 -14.40 26.25 -2.35
C GLY A 409 -14.79 24.82 -1.94
N TRP A 410 -15.96 24.36 -2.38
CA TRP A 410 -16.37 22.97 -2.14
C TRP A 410 -15.53 22.00 -2.98
N ILE A 411 -14.89 21.02 -2.36
CA ILE A 411 -14.50 19.80 -3.07
C ILE A 411 -15.65 18.81 -2.95
N ILE A 412 -16.04 18.19 -4.06
CA ILE A 412 -17.16 17.25 -4.12
C ILE A 412 -16.64 15.89 -4.56
N PHE A 413 -16.99 14.86 -3.80
CA PHE A 413 -16.67 13.46 -4.04
C PHE A 413 -17.94 12.69 -4.41
N ASP A 414 -17.90 11.94 -5.50
CA ASP A 414 -18.99 11.10 -5.98
C ASP A 414 -18.75 9.64 -5.57
N LEU A 415 -19.34 9.23 -4.44
CA LEU A 415 -19.21 7.87 -3.92
C LEU A 415 -20.21 6.94 -4.60
N LYS A 416 -19.72 5.80 -5.10
CA LYS A 416 -20.52 4.84 -5.86
C LYS A 416 -20.99 3.70 -4.98
N ASN A 417 -22.23 3.27 -5.21
CA ASN A 417 -22.77 2.04 -4.64
C ASN A 417 -22.62 1.96 -3.11
N VAL A 418 -23.05 2.98 -2.38
CA VAL A 418 -23.10 2.96 -0.90
C VAL A 418 -24.29 2.09 -0.47
N ILE A 419 -24.03 0.99 0.24
CA ILE A 419 -24.99 -0.05 0.62
C ILE A 419 -25.35 0.06 2.10
N VAL A 420 -24.34 0.21 2.96
CA VAL A 420 -24.48 0.19 4.42
C VAL A 420 -24.67 1.59 5.00
N GLY A 421 -24.34 2.62 4.22
CA GLY A 421 -24.53 4.01 4.63
C GLY A 421 -23.51 4.45 5.68
N ARG A 422 -22.31 3.88 5.61
CA ARG A 422 -21.17 4.32 6.39
C ARG A 422 -20.25 5.14 5.49
N ILE A 423 -19.95 6.37 5.86
CA ILE A 423 -18.95 7.21 5.17
C ILE A 423 -18.02 7.80 6.22
N VAL A 424 -16.72 7.56 6.03
CA VAL A 424 -15.66 8.03 6.94
C VAL A 424 -14.61 8.74 6.11
N MET A 425 -14.28 9.96 6.51
CA MET A 425 -13.20 10.72 5.91
C MET A 425 -11.98 10.69 6.82
N LYS A 426 -10.81 10.43 6.25
CA LYS A 426 -9.53 10.64 6.93
C LYS A 426 -8.92 11.94 6.48
N LEU A 427 -8.54 12.75 7.46
CA LEU A 427 -7.95 14.07 7.25
C LEU A 427 -6.71 14.24 8.11
N GLU A 428 -5.84 15.18 7.76
CA GLU A 428 -4.71 15.58 8.58
C GLU A 428 -4.85 17.06 8.92
N THR A 429 -5.05 17.37 10.20
CA THR A 429 -5.11 18.76 10.66
C THR A 429 -3.75 19.36 10.89
N TRP A 430 -2.70 18.57 11.17
CA TRP A 430 -1.44 19.01 11.78
C TRP A 430 -0.34 19.50 10.82
N HIS A 431 -0.65 19.74 9.54
CA HIS A 431 0.32 20.41 8.65
C HIS A 431 0.53 21.85 9.12
N HIS A 432 1.39 22.67 8.51
CA HIS A 432 1.52 24.11 8.83
C HIS A 432 1.86 24.88 7.56
N GLU A 433 1.39 26.13 7.44
CA GLU A 433 1.59 26.99 6.26
C GLU A 433 3.07 27.17 5.88
N GLU A 434 3.99 27.14 6.86
CA GLU A 434 5.44 27.20 6.63
C GLU A 434 5.97 26.05 5.74
N LEU A 435 5.26 24.91 5.67
CA LEU A 435 5.63 23.79 4.81
C LEU A 435 5.18 23.96 3.36
N VAL A 436 4.17 24.81 3.09
CA VAL A 436 3.51 24.89 1.78
C VAL A 436 4.03 26.08 0.95
N ARG A 437 4.31 27.24 1.58
CA ARG A 437 4.72 28.46 0.81
C ARG A 437 6.19 28.82 0.84
N LYS A 438 7.00 28.34 1.80
CA LYS A 438 8.42 28.73 1.90
C LYS A 438 9.36 27.59 1.48
N LYS A 439 10.15 27.82 0.42
CA LYS A 439 11.24 26.96 -0.12
C LYS A 439 12.43 26.77 0.87
N GLY A 440 12.19 26.60 2.17
CA GLY A 440 13.19 26.65 3.24
C GLY A 440 13.23 25.39 4.13
N ALA A 441 13.45 24.21 3.56
CA ALA A 441 13.40 22.91 4.25
C ALA A 441 14.42 22.67 5.38
N ARG A 442 15.34 23.61 5.69
CA ARG A 442 16.48 23.35 6.59
C ARG A 442 16.17 23.42 8.10
N LYS A 443 15.21 24.23 8.56
CA LYS A 443 14.89 24.33 10.01
C LYS A 443 13.92 23.25 10.52
N TYR A 444 13.20 22.55 9.64
CA TYR A 444 12.12 21.63 10.03
C TYR A 444 12.60 20.22 10.44
N LYS A 445 13.78 19.77 9.99
CA LYS A 445 14.29 18.41 10.25
C LYS A 445 14.46 18.05 11.74
N LYS A 446 14.60 19.03 12.65
CA LYS A 446 14.70 18.78 14.10
C LYS A 446 13.35 18.56 14.79
N ARG A 447 12.22 19.02 14.22
CA ARG A 447 10.89 18.92 14.84
C ARG A 447 10.11 17.66 14.48
N GLN A 448 10.36 17.06 13.31
CA GLN A 448 9.62 15.84 12.88
C GLN A 448 9.83 14.60 13.77
N ARG A 449 10.90 14.53 14.58
CA ARG A 449 11.11 13.41 15.51
C ARG A 449 10.25 13.49 16.77
N GLY A 450 9.55 14.61 16.98
CA GLY A 450 8.62 14.82 18.09
C GLY A 450 7.30 15.37 17.59
N LEU A 451 6.64 14.67 16.66
CA LEU A 451 5.24 14.93 16.28
C LEU A 451 4.34 14.72 17.52
N LYS A 452 4.33 15.68 18.44
CA LYS A 452 3.16 15.92 19.28
C LYS A 452 2.08 16.30 18.29
N VAL A 453 1.14 15.39 18.05
CA VAL A 453 -0.02 15.63 17.18
C VAL A 453 -0.74 16.84 17.77
N THR A 454 -0.50 18.02 17.21
CA THR A 454 -1.34 19.17 17.48
C THR A 454 -2.58 18.92 16.65
N GLY A 455 -3.61 18.37 17.27
CA GLY A 455 -4.91 18.13 16.66
C GLY A 455 -5.57 19.45 16.24
N VAL A 456 -6.89 19.52 16.25
CA VAL A 456 -7.66 20.72 15.89
C VAL A 456 -7.28 21.98 16.73
N ASP A 457 -6.55 21.82 17.84
CA ASP A 457 -6.13 22.89 18.75
C ASP A 457 -5.38 24.05 18.09
N HIS A 458 -4.53 23.78 17.11
CA HIS A 458 -3.71 24.80 16.46
C HIS A 458 -4.44 25.59 15.38
N TRP A 459 -5.64 25.15 14.97
CA TRP A 459 -6.47 25.93 14.06
C TRP A 459 -6.99 27.21 14.73
N PRO A 460 -7.27 28.28 13.98
CA PRO A 460 -7.95 29.47 14.49
C PRO A 460 -9.28 29.13 15.17
N ASP A 461 -9.70 29.94 16.14
CA ASP A 461 -10.97 29.71 16.86
C ASP A 461 -12.21 29.89 15.97
N ASP A 462 -12.08 30.65 14.88
CA ASP A 462 -13.12 30.88 13.88
C ASP A 462 -13.14 29.81 12.77
N VAL A 463 -12.39 28.71 12.91
CA VAL A 463 -12.41 27.61 11.93
C VAL A 463 -13.77 26.93 11.90
N ILE A 464 -14.27 26.72 10.69
CA ILE A 464 -15.49 25.95 10.42
C ILE A 464 -15.19 24.96 9.29
N LEU A 465 -15.38 23.67 9.56
CA LEU A 465 -15.44 22.65 8.52
C LEU A 465 -16.90 22.43 8.16
N ASP A 466 -17.28 22.76 6.92
CA ASP A 466 -18.57 22.36 6.40
C ASP A 466 -18.40 21.05 5.64
N TYR A 467 -19.33 20.12 5.84
CA TYR A 467 -19.52 19.00 4.92
C TYR A 467 -20.98 18.88 4.53
N ALA A 468 -21.25 18.24 3.40
CA ALA A 468 -22.60 17.97 2.96
C ALA A 468 -22.73 16.54 2.44
N ILE A 469 -23.89 15.94 2.69
CA ILE A 469 -24.28 14.63 2.16
C ILE A 469 -25.55 14.83 1.34
N ASP A 470 -25.51 14.56 0.04
CA ASP A 470 -26.62 14.76 -0.89
C ASP A 470 -27.25 16.17 -0.74
N GLY A 471 -26.41 17.22 -0.72
CA GLY A 471 -26.85 18.61 -0.56
C GLY A 471 -27.17 19.07 0.88
N HIS A 472 -27.26 18.16 1.85
CA HIS A 472 -27.55 18.52 3.25
C HIS A 472 -26.28 18.94 3.99
N ILE A 473 -26.12 20.25 4.19
CA ILE A 473 -24.93 20.84 4.81
C ILE A 473 -24.97 20.71 6.34
N LYS A 474 -23.86 20.27 6.93
CA LYS A 474 -23.55 20.35 8.37
C LYS A 474 -22.28 21.16 8.57
N SER A 475 -22.30 22.09 9.52
CA SER A 475 -21.15 22.93 9.88
C SER A 475 -20.61 22.54 11.24
N LEU A 476 -19.32 22.26 11.30
CA LEU A 476 -18.58 21.95 12.52
C LEU A 476 -17.63 23.09 12.85
N ASP A 477 -17.93 23.84 13.90
CA ASP A 477 -16.97 24.76 14.52
C ASP A 477 -15.81 23.99 15.20
N LYS A 478 -14.76 24.69 15.62
CA LYS A 478 -13.59 24.12 16.30
C LYS A 478 -13.96 23.18 17.46
N ALA A 479 -14.95 23.55 18.27
CA ALA A 479 -15.34 22.78 19.44
C ALA A 479 -16.05 21.47 19.06
N LYS A 480 -16.92 21.51 18.04
CA LYS A 480 -17.55 20.31 17.48
C LYS A 480 -16.55 19.41 16.78
N LEU A 481 -15.62 19.98 16.01
CA LEU A 481 -14.55 19.23 15.33
C LEU A 481 -13.71 18.41 16.32
N LYS A 482 -13.33 19.01 17.45
CA LYS A 482 -12.60 18.29 18.51
C LYS A 482 -13.37 17.10 19.09
N LYS A 483 -14.70 17.13 19.07
CA LYS A 483 -15.55 16.06 19.56
C LYS A 483 -15.84 14.99 18.50
N GLU A 484 -15.97 15.40 17.23
CA GLU A 484 -16.33 14.51 16.12
C GLU A 484 -15.13 13.85 15.44
N ILE A 485 -13.91 14.38 15.61
CA ILE A 485 -12.69 13.75 15.09
C ILE A 485 -12.19 12.71 16.09
N TYR A 486 -12.10 11.47 15.63
CA TYR A 486 -11.52 10.36 16.36
C TYR A 486 -10.07 10.14 15.95
N GLN A 487 -9.25 9.66 16.89
CA GLN A 487 -7.85 9.34 16.62
C GLN A 487 -7.50 7.91 17.06
N PRO A 488 -7.97 6.87 16.33
CA PRO A 488 -7.78 5.47 16.71
C PRO A 488 -6.31 5.03 16.72
N GLN A 489 -5.45 5.65 15.91
CA GLN A 489 -4.01 5.43 15.92
C GLN A 489 -3.26 6.75 15.75
N ARG A 490 -1.95 6.74 16.04
CA ARG A 490 -1.07 7.88 15.76
C ARG A 490 -1.18 8.25 14.28
N VAL A 491 -1.47 9.54 14.01
CA VAL A 491 -1.69 10.11 12.68
C VAL A 491 -2.84 9.49 11.86
N VAL A 492 -3.84 8.88 12.52
CA VAL A 492 -5.13 8.54 11.89
C VAL A 492 -6.21 9.43 12.50
N GLN A 493 -6.58 10.52 11.85
CA GLN A 493 -7.71 11.35 12.25
C GLN A 493 -8.91 11.04 11.36
N LEU A 494 -10.00 10.55 11.95
CA LEU A 494 -11.21 10.16 11.23
C LEU A 494 -12.37 11.06 11.59
N LEU A 495 -13.17 11.43 10.60
CA LEU A 495 -14.44 12.11 10.75
C LEU A 495 -15.55 11.25 10.16
N ASN A 496 -16.52 10.87 10.99
CA ASN A 496 -17.70 10.12 10.54
C ASN A 496 -18.68 11.09 9.86
N LEU A 497 -18.84 10.97 8.54
CA LEU A 497 -19.70 11.86 7.76
C LEU A 497 -21.13 11.32 7.63
N LEU A 498 -21.28 10.00 7.54
CA LEU A 498 -22.57 9.33 7.47
C LEU A 498 -22.53 8.02 8.26
N ASN A 499 -23.56 7.83 9.09
CA ASN A 499 -23.84 6.57 9.76
C ASN A 499 -25.36 6.31 9.68
N LYS A 500 -25.85 6.10 8.46
CA LYS A 500 -27.27 5.85 8.22
C LYS A 500 -27.44 5.01 6.97
N LYS A 501 -27.91 3.78 7.15
CA LYS A 501 -28.18 2.84 6.06
C LYS A 501 -29.21 3.40 5.08
N PRO A 502 -28.91 3.46 3.76
CA PRO A 502 -29.88 3.83 2.76
C PRO A 502 -30.90 2.69 2.54
N ASN A 503 -32.10 3.04 2.08
CA ASN A 503 -33.15 2.05 1.79
C ASN A 503 -32.77 1.07 0.67
N LYS A 504 -31.86 1.50 -0.21
CA LYS A 504 -31.29 0.71 -1.31
C LYS A 504 -29.87 1.19 -1.60
N PRO A 505 -28.99 0.35 -2.18
CA PRO A 505 -27.71 0.79 -2.70
C PRO A 505 -27.87 2.04 -3.58
N LYS A 506 -27.08 3.08 -3.30
CA LYS A 506 -27.14 4.33 -4.07
C LYS A 506 -25.79 5.02 -4.14
N ASP A 507 -25.61 5.84 -5.17
CA ASP A 507 -24.53 6.80 -5.20
C ASP A 507 -24.81 7.92 -4.18
N ILE A 508 -23.76 8.44 -3.55
CA ILE A 508 -23.85 9.52 -2.57
C ILE A 508 -22.87 10.63 -2.93
N GLU A 509 -23.36 11.86 -2.91
CA GLU A 509 -22.53 13.05 -3.03
C GLU A 509 -22.00 13.45 -1.65
N VAL A 510 -20.68 13.62 -1.53
CA VAL A 510 -20.02 14.14 -0.34
C VAL A 510 -19.27 15.42 -0.69
N ALA A 511 -19.67 16.55 -0.12
CA ALA A 511 -18.95 17.81 -0.31
C ALA A 511 -18.24 18.24 0.97
N VAL A 512 -17.06 18.84 0.87
CA VAL A 512 -16.30 19.37 2.01
C VAL A 512 -15.75 20.75 1.66
N ARG A 513 -15.76 21.68 2.62
CA ARG A 513 -14.97 22.91 2.56
C ARG A 513 -14.52 23.36 3.95
N LEU A 514 -13.40 24.07 3.99
CA LEU A 514 -12.90 24.71 5.19
C LEU A 514 -13.14 26.21 5.08
N ARG A 515 -13.54 26.86 6.18
CA ARG A 515 -13.72 28.31 6.27
C ARG A 515 -13.02 28.86 7.50
N CYS A 516 -12.36 29.99 7.34
CA CYS A 516 -11.83 30.81 8.42
C CYS A 516 -12.13 32.28 8.12
N PRO A 517 -13.32 32.78 8.54
CA PRO A 517 -13.84 34.08 8.13
C PRO A 517 -12.90 35.26 8.44
N THR A 518 -12.27 35.23 9.61
CA THR A 518 -11.36 36.26 10.12
C THR A 518 -9.88 35.88 9.91
N SER A 519 -9.57 34.57 9.96
CA SER A 519 -8.21 34.05 9.87
C SER A 519 -7.90 33.44 8.49
N LYS A 520 -8.16 34.17 7.40
CA LYS A 520 -7.98 33.66 6.03
C LYS A 520 -6.55 33.16 5.79
N GLY A 521 -6.41 31.94 5.26
CA GLY A 521 -5.12 31.28 5.02
C GLY A 521 -4.47 30.63 6.26
N ALA A 522 -4.96 30.91 7.46
CA ALA A 522 -4.39 30.36 8.71
C ALA A 522 -4.92 28.96 9.05
N CYS A 523 -5.89 28.44 8.30
CA CYS A 523 -6.41 27.09 8.45
C CYS A 523 -6.32 26.32 7.15
N TYR A 524 -5.95 25.05 7.27
CA TYR A 524 -5.78 24.12 6.17
C TYR A 524 -6.18 22.73 6.62
N VAL A 525 -6.58 21.91 5.66
CA VAL A 525 -6.88 20.50 5.84
C VAL A 525 -6.30 19.72 4.68
N ASN A 526 -5.71 18.58 4.97
CA ASN A 526 -5.34 17.60 3.96
C ASN A 526 -6.36 16.45 4.05
N ILE A 527 -7.06 16.14 2.96
CA ILE A 527 -7.95 14.98 2.89
C ILE A 527 -7.17 13.85 2.22
N ASN A 528 -6.93 12.78 2.96
CA ASN A 528 -6.05 11.71 2.51
C ASN A 528 -6.83 10.50 2.03
N HIS A 529 -7.96 10.21 2.68
CA HIS A 529 -8.78 9.05 2.37
C HIS A 529 -10.27 9.36 2.48
N MET A 530 -11.04 8.68 1.66
CA MET A 530 -12.48 8.57 1.78
C MET A 530 -12.84 7.09 1.79
N TYR A 531 -13.56 6.65 2.81
CA TYR A 531 -14.00 5.27 2.99
C TYR A 531 -15.51 5.20 3.01
N TRP A 532 -16.09 4.14 2.44
CA TRP A 532 -17.52 3.90 2.51
C TRP A 532 -17.90 2.43 2.43
N ALA A 533 -19.11 2.11 2.91
CA ALA A 533 -19.76 0.83 2.70
C ALA A 533 -21.26 1.03 2.47
#